data_AF-A0A6J5XVA1-F1
#
_entry.id   AF-A0A6J5XVA1-F1
#
_cell.length_a   1.000
_cell.length_b   1.000
_cell.length_c   1.000
_cell.angle_alpha   90.00
_cell.angle_beta   90.00
_cell.angle_gamma   90.00
#
_symmetry.space_group_name_H-M   'P 1'
#
loop_
_entity.id
_entity.type
_entity.pdbx_description
1 polymer ?
#
loop_
_entity_poly.entity_id
_entity_poly.type
_entity_poly.pdbx_seq_one_letter_code
_entity_poly.pdbx_strand_id
1 'polypeptide(L)'
;MCMQRQRYSVLTSFLEVPCVSSSFDSSLVRRSNILECQSVLRNCLPARCMSSTSIELKTNNDVVRFSFGKPLDKTGSSTKGKKMAKRAEVSKKAKLNELRFYRLKAKKKMNSPNPEVRIRYKLEKAKRKEAWLIEKLMKFEVAKAPADIHDPEILTEEEKHYLKRTGEKKKNYVPVGRRGVFGGVVLNMHLHWKKHETVKVICKPCKPGQVQEYAQELARLSKGIVIDIKCNNTVIFYRGKNYVQPKVMSPTDTLSKNKALEKYKYEQSLEHTSQFIEKLGKELEEYHKHLARFKKVNENATQDSLINT
;
A
#
# COMPACT_ATOMS: atom_id res chain seq x y z
N MET A 1 26.04 22.17 -0.30
CA MET A 1 25.17 21.94 -1.47
C MET A 1 24.11 20.91 -1.12
N CYS A 2 22.87 21.37 -0.94
CA CYS A 2 21.74 20.56 -0.47
C CYS A 2 21.07 19.90 -1.68
N MET A 3 21.20 18.58 -1.84
CA MET A 3 20.52 17.84 -2.89
C MET A 3 19.03 17.70 -2.54
N GLN A 4 18.20 18.53 -3.15
CA GLN A 4 16.75 18.37 -3.16
C GLN A 4 16.41 17.02 -3.83
N ARG A 5 16.04 16.03 -3.01
CA ARG A 5 15.34 14.84 -3.50
C ARG A 5 13.95 15.27 -3.95
N GLN A 6 13.61 14.97 -5.20
CA GLN A 6 12.26 15.07 -5.73
C GLN A 6 11.33 14.23 -4.85
N ARG A 7 10.48 14.91 -4.07
CA ARG A 7 9.29 14.30 -3.50
C ARG A 7 8.31 14.12 -4.65
N TYR A 8 7.81 12.90 -4.85
CA TYR A 8 6.63 12.69 -5.66
C TYR A 8 5.43 13.26 -4.89
N SER A 9 5.12 14.55 -5.10
CA SER A 9 3.85 15.14 -4.68
C SER A 9 2.79 14.75 -5.70
N VAL A 10 1.83 13.91 -5.30
CA VAL A 10 0.62 13.67 -6.08
C VAL A 10 -0.23 14.94 -6.01
N LEU A 11 -0.15 15.78 -7.04
CA LEU A 11 -1.06 16.90 -7.23
C LEU A 11 -2.45 16.33 -7.49
N THR A 12 -3.35 16.48 -6.51
CA THR A 12 -4.77 16.17 -6.64
C THR A 12 -5.49 17.48 -6.87
N SER A 13 -5.86 17.75 -8.12
CA SER A 13 -6.72 18.88 -8.48
C SER A 13 -8.16 18.56 -8.04
N PHE A 14 -8.64 19.25 -7.01
CA PHE A 14 -10.04 19.23 -6.59
C PHE A 14 -10.86 20.04 -7.59
N LEU A 15 -11.81 19.38 -8.27
CA LEU A 15 -12.95 20.04 -8.90
C LEU A 15 -14.14 19.86 -7.96
N GLU A 16 -14.57 20.96 -7.35
CA GLU A 16 -15.80 21.04 -6.57
C GLU A 16 -17.01 20.82 -7.48
N VAL A 17 -17.93 19.95 -7.06
CA VAL A 17 -19.29 19.88 -7.60
C VAL A 17 -20.25 20.04 -6.42
N PRO A 18 -21.14 21.05 -6.41
CA PRO A 18 -22.09 21.25 -5.32
C PRO A 18 -23.24 20.25 -5.45
N CYS A 19 -23.47 19.45 -4.40
CA CYS A 19 -24.62 18.57 -4.29
C CYS A 19 -25.74 19.30 -3.54
N VAL A 20 -26.82 19.60 -4.26
CA VAL A 20 -28.07 20.12 -3.71
C VAL A 20 -28.89 18.96 -3.15
N SER A 21 -29.30 19.09 -1.90
CA SER A 21 -30.19 18.17 -1.18
C SER A 21 -31.62 18.24 -1.68
N SER A 22 -32.28 17.09 -1.82
CA SER A 22 -33.73 17.00 -1.68
C SER A 22 -34.13 15.77 -0.86
N SER A 23 -34.87 16.07 0.19
CA SER A 23 -35.62 15.20 1.08
C SER A 23 -36.79 14.54 0.36
N PHE A 24 -37.08 13.25 0.63
CA PHE A 24 -38.46 12.77 0.79
C PHE A 24 -38.50 11.46 1.57
N ASP A 25 -39.26 11.49 2.66
CA ASP A 25 -39.72 10.36 3.47
C ASP A 25 -40.59 9.38 2.67
N SER A 26 -40.49 8.10 3.00
CA SER A 26 -41.70 7.32 3.31
C SER A 26 -41.36 6.06 4.10
N SER A 27 -41.96 6.00 5.27
CA SER A 27 -42.06 4.87 6.18
C SER A 27 -42.76 3.68 5.54
N LEU A 28 -42.32 2.45 5.86
CA LEU A 28 -43.24 1.36 6.15
C LEU A 28 -42.61 0.33 7.10
N VAL A 29 -43.31 0.19 8.22
CA VAL A 29 -43.04 -0.66 9.37
C VAL A 29 -43.18 -2.13 8.98
N ARG A 30 -42.24 -2.99 9.42
CA ARG A 30 -42.59 -4.34 9.86
C ARG A 30 -41.62 -4.85 10.94
N ARG A 31 -42.11 -4.86 12.18
CA ARG A 31 -41.53 -5.54 13.34
C ARG A 31 -41.57 -7.06 13.15
N SER A 32 -40.52 -7.75 13.59
CA SER A 32 -40.65 -8.93 14.47
C SER A 32 -39.35 -9.15 15.24
N ASN A 33 -39.52 -9.62 16.46
CA ASN A 33 -38.57 -9.61 17.56
C ASN A 33 -37.65 -10.86 17.59
N ILE A 34 -36.43 -10.63 18.10
CA ILE A 34 -35.69 -11.41 19.11
C ILE A 34 -35.63 -12.95 18.93
N LEU A 35 -34.41 -13.45 18.69
CA LEU A 35 -33.90 -14.57 19.49
C LEU A 35 -32.40 -14.36 19.77
N GLU A 36 -32.13 -14.19 21.05
CA GLU A 36 -30.83 -14.17 21.68
C GLU A 36 -30.28 -15.60 21.74
N CYS A 37 -29.04 -15.83 21.30
CA CYS A 37 -28.27 -17.02 21.67
C CYS A 37 -26.79 -16.65 21.79
N GLN A 38 -26.34 -16.61 23.04
CA GLN A 38 -24.93 -16.58 23.41
C GLN A 38 -24.25 -17.92 23.09
N SER A 39 -22.96 -17.79 22.75
CA SER A 39 -21.85 -18.69 23.08
C SER A 39 -21.43 -19.83 22.12
N VAL A 40 -20.10 -19.98 22.08
CA VAL A 40 -19.25 -21.14 21.78
C VAL A 40 -18.72 -21.32 20.33
N LEU A 41 -17.45 -20.89 20.19
CA LEU A 41 -16.37 -21.46 19.38
C LEU A 41 -16.67 -22.78 18.62
N ARG A 42 -16.64 -22.75 17.29
CA ARG A 42 -16.04 -23.84 16.49
C ARG A 42 -15.66 -23.36 15.08
N ASN A 43 -14.45 -23.72 14.66
CA ASN A 43 -13.87 -23.42 13.35
C ASN A 43 -14.76 -23.92 12.19
N CYS A 44 -15.23 -23.02 11.33
CA CYS A 44 -15.88 -23.39 10.06
C CYS A 44 -14.88 -23.26 8.90
N LEU A 45 -14.56 -24.40 8.28
CA LEU A 45 -13.85 -24.48 7.00
C LEU A 45 -14.72 -23.85 5.89
N PRO A 46 -14.13 -23.26 4.84
CA PRO A 46 -14.92 -22.65 3.77
C PRO A 46 -15.65 -23.73 2.96
N ALA A 47 -16.98 -23.72 3.07
CA ALA A 47 -17.87 -24.56 2.28
C ALA A 47 -17.69 -24.26 0.79
N ARG A 48 -17.31 -25.28 0.00
CA ARG A 48 -17.36 -25.20 -1.46
C ARG A 48 -18.81 -25.29 -1.90
N CYS A 49 -19.33 -24.20 -2.45
CA CYS A 49 -20.60 -24.20 -3.16
C CYS A 49 -20.47 -25.08 -4.42
N MET A 50 -21.20 -26.19 -4.48
CA MET A 50 -21.29 -27.06 -5.66
C MET A 50 -22.57 -26.73 -6.42
N SER A 51 -22.48 -26.63 -7.75
CA SER A 51 -23.61 -26.37 -8.64
C SER A 51 -24.72 -27.41 -8.47
N SER A 52 -25.94 -26.95 -8.21
CA SER A 52 -27.14 -27.78 -7.98
C SER A 52 -27.43 -28.69 -9.17
N THR A 53 -27.08 -29.96 -9.06
CA THR A 53 -27.50 -31.01 -10.01
C THR A 53 -28.56 -31.85 -9.29
N SER A 54 -29.75 -32.00 -9.87
CA SER A 54 -30.84 -32.78 -9.24
C SER A 54 -30.47 -34.26 -9.19
N ILE A 55 -30.57 -34.84 -7.99
CA ILE A 55 -30.34 -36.28 -7.74
C ILE A 55 -31.71 -36.92 -7.63
N GLU A 56 -31.99 -37.91 -8.49
CA GLU A 56 -33.19 -38.74 -8.37
C GLU A 56 -32.87 -40.01 -7.58
N LEU A 57 -33.79 -40.36 -6.68
CA LEU A 57 -33.71 -41.51 -5.80
C LEU A 57 -34.73 -42.54 -6.29
N LYS A 58 -34.27 -43.67 -6.82
CA LYS A 58 -35.14 -44.77 -7.26
C LYS A 58 -35.05 -45.91 -6.26
N THR A 59 -36.19 -46.30 -5.70
CA THR A 59 -36.32 -47.39 -4.74
C THR A 59 -37.07 -48.55 -5.41
N ASN A 60 -36.34 -49.43 -6.10
CA ASN A 60 -36.91 -50.67 -6.60
C ASN A 60 -36.17 -51.85 -5.95
N ASN A 61 -36.93 -52.77 -5.35
CA ASN A 61 -36.49 -54.03 -4.75
C ASN A 61 -35.40 -53.86 -3.67
N ASP A 62 -35.76 -53.16 -2.58
CA ASP A 62 -35.02 -53.06 -1.32
C ASP A 62 -33.55 -52.58 -1.41
N VAL A 63 -33.15 -52.02 -2.55
CA VAL A 63 -31.84 -51.42 -2.78
C VAL A 63 -32.02 -49.97 -3.23
N VAL A 64 -31.52 -49.05 -2.43
CA VAL A 64 -31.52 -47.60 -2.75
C VAL A 64 -30.37 -47.31 -3.71
N ARG A 65 -30.69 -46.85 -4.93
CA ARG A 65 -29.69 -46.43 -5.92
C ARG A 65 -29.91 -44.99 -6.35
N PHE A 66 -28.87 -44.18 -6.23
CA PHE A 66 -28.85 -42.79 -6.67
C PHE A 66 -28.46 -42.70 -8.15
N SER A 67 -29.23 -41.96 -8.93
CA SER A 67 -28.90 -41.66 -10.33
C SER A 67 -28.90 -40.15 -10.56
N PHE A 68 -27.87 -39.67 -11.26
CA PHE A 68 -27.83 -38.30 -11.76
C PHE A 68 -28.67 -38.23 -13.04
N GLY A 69 -29.74 -37.43 -13.03
CA GLY A 69 -30.60 -37.27 -14.21
C GLY A 69 -29.82 -36.72 -15.40
N LYS A 70 -29.96 -37.34 -16.58
CA LYS A 70 -29.45 -36.74 -17.82
C LYS A 70 -30.31 -35.51 -18.15
N PRO A 71 -29.70 -34.38 -18.58
CA PRO A 71 -30.47 -33.19 -18.93
C PRO A 71 -31.36 -33.50 -20.14
N LEU A 72 -32.63 -33.12 -20.05
CA LEU A 72 -33.63 -33.30 -21.09
C LEU A 72 -33.31 -32.41 -22.30
N ASP A 73 -33.14 -33.02 -23.47
CA ASP A 73 -33.07 -32.34 -24.76
C ASP A 73 -34.40 -31.61 -25.03
N LYS A 74 -34.35 -30.28 -25.10
CA LYS A 74 -35.41 -29.47 -25.69
C LYS A 74 -34.88 -28.77 -26.94
N THR A 75 -35.35 -29.23 -28.08
CA THR A 75 -35.26 -28.55 -29.37
C THR A 75 -35.94 -27.18 -29.30
N GLY A 76 -35.23 -26.15 -29.76
CA GLY A 76 -35.83 -24.94 -30.33
C GLY A 76 -36.06 -23.74 -29.40
N SER A 77 -35.01 -22.97 -29.10
CA SER A 77 -35.08 -21.51 -29.27
C SER A 77 -33.67 -20.92 -29.47
N SER A 78 -33.49 -20.28 -30.62
CA SER A 78 -32.31 -19.48 -30.93
C SER A 78 -32.33 -18.25 -30.02
N THR A 79 -31.57 -18.29 -28.93
CA THR A 79 -31.02 -17.07 -28.32
C THR A 79 -29.51 -17.22 -28.31
N LYS A 80 -28.84 -16.42 -29.16
CA LYS A 80 -27.38 -16.26 -29.22
C LYS A 80 -26.88 -15.71 -27.89
N GLY A 81 -26.76 -16.55 -26.87
CA GLY A 81 -25.92 -16.29 -25.72
C GLY A 81 -24.47 -16.33 -26.19
N LYS A 82 -23.82 -15.16 -26.27
CA LYS A 82 -22.37 -15.05 -26.42
C LYS A 82 -21.71 -15.87 -25.29
N LYS A 83 -21.38 -17.13 -25.57
CA LYS A 83 -20.46 -17.91 -24.74
C LYS A 83 -19.15 -17.13 -24.75
N MET A 84 -18.81 -16.49 -23.63
CA MET A 84 -17.47 -15.94 -23.47
C MET A 84 -16.48 -17.07 -23.74
N ALA A 85 -15.66 -16.93 -24.78
CA ALA A 85 -14.68 -17.93 -25.14
C ALA A 85 -13.82 -18.24 -23.91
N LYS A 86 -13.86 -19.48 -23.43
CA LYS A 86 -12.89 -19.96 -22.44
C LYS A 86 -11.52 -19.77 -23.10
N ARG A 87 -10.70 -18.85 -22.58
CA ARG A 87 -9.31 -18.69 -23.03
C ARG A 87 -8.66 -20.07 -22.96
N ALA A 88 -8.26 -20.62 -24.11
CA ALA A 88 -7.57 -21.90 -24.16
C ALA A 88 -6.32 -21.79 -23.28
N GLU A 89 -6.25 -22.59 -22.21
CA GLU A 89 -5.07 -22.59 -21.36
C GLU A 89 -3.89 -23.12 -22.16
N VAL A 90 -2.93 -22.24 -22.42
CA VAL A 90 -1.67 -22.58 -23.09
C VAL A 90 -1.02 -23.75 -22.36
N SER A 91 -0.59 -24.76 -23.12
CA SER A 91 0.01 -25.97 -22.56
C SER A 91 1.24 -25.62 -21.70
N LYS A 92 1.52 -26.42 -20.66
CA LYS A 92 2.68 -26.22 -19.79
C LYS A 92 3.98 -26.09 -20.60
N LYS A 93 4.11 -26.88 -21.68
CA LYS A 93 5.25 -26.87 -22.61
C LYS A 93 5.34 -25.56 -23.40
N ALA A 94 4.21 -25.01 -23.86
CA ALA A 94 4.18 -23.72 -24.54
C ALA A 94 4.63 -22.57 -23.62
N LYS A 95 4.11 -22.51 -22.38
CA LYS A 95 4.54 -21.52 -21.37
C LYS A 95 6.04 -21.59 -21.07
N LEU A 96 6.61 -22.80 -20.99
CA LEU A 96 8.05 -22.98 -20.78
C LEU A 96 8.88 -22.48 -21.98
N ASN A 97 8.43 -22.76 -23.20
CA ASN A 97 9.10 -22.29 -24.41
C ASN A 97 9.06 -20.75 -24.51
N GLU A 98 7.93 -20.13 -24.18
CA GLU A 98 7.80 -18.67 -24.10
C GLU A 98 8.77 -18.07 -23.07
N LEU A 99 8.83 -18.63 -21.86
CA LEU A 99 9.79 -18.20 -20.83
C LEU A 99 11.24 -18.35 -21.31
N ARG A 100 11.57 -19.45 -22.01
CA ARG A 100 12.90 -19.67 -22.60
C ARG A 100 13.22 -18.60 -23.64
N PHE A 101 12.28 -18.25 -24.50
CA PHE A 101 12.46 -17.20 -25.51
C PHE A 101 12.73 -15.83 -24.87
N TYR A 102 11.96 -15.43 -23.86
CA TYR A 102 12.20 -14.17 -23.14
C TYR A 102 13.55 -14.15 -22.42
N ARG A 103 13.98 -15.28 -21.83
CA ARG A 103 15.32 -15.43 -21.24
C ARG A 103 16.42 -15.24 -22.28
N LEU A 104 16.28 -15.85 -23.47
CA LEU A 104 17.25 -15.70 -24.56
C LEU A 104 17.35 -14.25 -25.04
N LYS A 105 16.20 -13.59 -25.24
CA LYS A 105 16.13 -12.17 -25.64
C LYS A 105 16.76 -11.26 -24.58
N ALA A 106 16.52 -11.52 -23.29
CA ALA A 106 17.16 -10.82 -22.19
C ALA A 106 18.68 -11.01 -22.18
N LYS A 107 19.16 -12.25 -22.37
CA LYS A 107 20.60 -12.57 -22.46
C LYS A 107 21.25 -11.86 -23.63
N LYS A 108 20.60 -11.81 -24.80
CA LYS A 108 21.09 -11.07 -25.99
C LYS A 108 21.24 -9.58 -25.71
N LYS A 109 20.25 -8.95 -25.07
CA LYS A 109 20.33 -7.52 -24.68
C LYS A 109 21.42 -7.26 -23.65
N MET A 110 21.65 -8.19 -22.73
CA MET A 110 22.65 -8.06 -21.68
C MET A 110 24.09 -8.28 -22.15
N ASN A 111 24.27 -9.18 -23.12
CA ASN A 111 25.56 -9.51 -23.73
C ASN A 111 25.83 -8.69 -24.99
N SER A 112 25.02 -7.66 -25.27
CA SER A 112 25.23 -6.75 -26.40
C SER A 112 26.58 -6.04 -26.26
N PRO A 113 27.43 -5.99 -27.30
CA PRO A 113 28.68 -5.24 -27.29
C PRO A 113 28.46 -3.75 -27.00
N ASN A 114 27.34 -3.18 -27.48
CA ASN A 114 27.00 -1.78 -27.24
C ASN A 114 26.54 -1.57 -25.78
N PRO A 115 27.24 -0.75 -24.97
CA PRO A 115 26.89 -0.47 -23.57
C PRO A 115 25.57 0.31 -23.43
N GLU A 116 25.23 1.18 -24.37
CA GLU A 116 23.97 1.92 -24.34
C GLU A 116 22.75 1.00 -24.35
N VAL A 117 22.77 -0.05 -25.18
CA VAL A 117 21.70 -1.03 -25.25
C VAL A 117 21.57 -1.78 -23.91
N ARG A 118 22.69 -2.09 -23.26
CA ARG A 118 22.72 -2.75 -21.94
C ARG A 118 22.13 -1.85 -20.86
N ILE A 119 22.55 -0.58 -20.81
CA ILE A 119 22.08 0.39 -19.81
C ILE A 119 20.59 0.67 -19.99
N ARG A 120 20.14 0.96 -21.22
CA ARG A 120 18.72 1.16 -21.55
C ARG A 120 17.86 -0.04 -21.16
N TYR A 121 18.33 -1.26 -21.42
CA TYR A 121 17.62 -2.46 -21.01
C TYR A 121 17.47 -2.58 -19.49
N LYS A 122 18.54 -2.31 -18.72
CA LYS A 122 18.48 -2.30 -17.25
C LYS A 122 17.50 -1.23 -16.75
N LEU A 123 17.54 -0.02 -17.32
CA LEU A 123 16.64 1.08 -16.99
C LEU A 123 15.17 0.71 -17.21
N GLU A 124 14.84 0.17 -18.38
CA GLU A 124 13.47 -0.26 -18.71
C GLU A 124 12.96 -1.30 -17.69
N LYS A 125 13.82 -2.24 -17.30
CA LYS A 125 13.49 -3.30 -16.34
C LYS A 125 13.33 -2.75 -14.92
N ALA A 126 14.13 -1.76 -14.53
CA ALA A 126 14.03 -1.09 -13.24
C ALA A 126 12.75 -0.22 -13.16
N LYS A 127 12.44 0.57 -14.20
CA LYS A 127 11.21 1.37 -14.29
C LYS A 127 9.95 0.51 -14.22
N ARG A 128 9.93 -0.64 -14.90
CA ARG A 128 8.82 -1.62 -14.79
C ARG A 128 8.65 -2.14 -13.37
N LYS A 129 9.76 -2.40 -12.66
CA LYS A 129 9.72 -2.83 -11.25
C LYS A 129 9.24 -1.71 -10.33
N GLU A 130 9.69 -0.49 -10.55
CA GLU A 130 9.25 0.70 -9.82
C GLU A 130 7.74 0.91 -9.94
N ALA A 131 7.20 0.90 -11.17
CA ALA A 131 5.76 1.02 -11.40
C ALA A 131 4.96 -0.09 -10.69
N TRP A 132 5.43 -1.33 -10.74
CA TRP A 132 4.81 -2.45 -10.02
C TRP A 132 4.85 -2.27 -8.50
N LEU A 133 5.95 -1.74 -7.94
CA LEU A 133 6.06 -1.46 -6.50
C LEU A 133 5.11 -0.35 -6.08
N ILE A 134 4.98 0.72 -6.89
CA ILE A 134 4.03 1.80 -6.66
C ILE A 134 2.60 1.26 -6.64
N GLU A 135 2.21 0.45 -7.65
CA GLU A 135 0.89 -0.18 -7.71
C GLU A 135 0.60 -1.06 -6.48
N LYS A 136 1.62 -1.74 -5.95
CA LYS A 136 1.50 -2.52 -4.71
C LYS A 136 1.33 -1.62 -3.49
N LEU A 137 2.06 -0.50 -3.42
CA LEU A 137 1.97 0.44 -2.30
C LEU A 137 0.64 1.17 -2.23
N MET A 138 0.04 1.55 -3.37
CA MET A 138 -1.28 2.18 -3.40
C MET A 138 -2.37 1.31 -2.77
N LYS A 139 -2.22 -0.03 -2.78
CA LYS A 139 -3.16 -0.97 -2.13
C LYS A 139 -3.13 -0.90 -0.60
N PHE A 140 -2.08 -0.31 -0.02
CA PHE A 140 -1.94 -0.11 1.42
C PHE A 140 -2.33 1.29 1.87
N GLU A 141 -2.63 2.20 0.96
CA GLU A 141 -3.16 3.51 1.30
C GLU A 141 -4.62 3.34 1.73
N VAL A 142 -4.84 3.38 3.04
CA VAL A 142 -6.19 3.44 3.60
C VAL A 142 -6.69 4.86 3.36
N ALA A 143 -7.90 4.98 2.80
CA ALA A 143 -8.55 6.27 2.62
C ALA A 143 -8.54 7.01 3.96
N LYS A 144 -7.85 8.16 4.00
CA LYS A 144 -7.84 9.00 5.19
C LYS A 144 -9.24 9.57 5.32
N ALA A 145 -9.99 9.11 6.31
CA ALA A 145 -11.19 9.81 6.72
C ALA A 145 -10.83 11.29 6.96
N PRO A 146 -11.69 12.24 6.57
CA PRO A 146 -11.44 13.65 6.84
C PRO A 146 -11.09 13.77 8.32
N ALA A 147 -10.04 14.53 8.61
CA ALA A 147 -9.67 14.77 9.99
C ALA A 147 -10.87 15.45 10.66
N ASP A 148 -11.55 14.74 11.55
CA ASP A 148 -12.47 15.38 12.48
C ASP A 148 -11.70 16.55 13.08
N ILE A 149 -12.28 17.75 13.01
CA ILE A 149 -11.75 18.93 13.66
C ILE A 149 -11.84 18.62 15.15
N HIS A 150 -10.81 17.98 15.67
CA HIS A 150 -10.68 17.77 17.09
C HIS A 150 -10.61 19.16 17.68
N ASP A 151 -11.51 19.43 18.63
CA ASP A 151 -11.58 20.70 19.32
C ASP A 151 -10.16 21.07 19.74
N PRO A 152 -9.57 22.16 19.23
CA PRO A 152 -8.27 22.59 19.69
C PRO A 152 -8.51 23.02 21.13
N GLU A 153 -8.35 22.12 22.09
CA GLU A 153 -8.10 22.51 23.47
C GLU A 153 -6.90 23.47 23.38
N ILE A 154 -7.17 24.78 23.43
CA ILE A 154 -6.16 25.83 23.30
C ILE A 154 -5.29 25.70 24.56
N LEU A 155 -4.26 24.87 24.47
CA LEU A 155 -3.27 24.72 25.50
C LEU A 155 -2.49 26.04 25.57
N THR A 156 -2.48 26.65 26.74
CA THR A 156 -1.67 27.86 26.96
C THR A 156 -0.18 27.51 26.85
N GLU A 157 0.66 28.51 26.62
CA GLU A 157 2.11 28.28 26.48
C GLU A 157 2.72 27.71 27.77
N GLU A 158 2.19 28.13 28.93
CA GLU A 158 2.59 27.64 30.25
C GLU A 158 2.25 26.16 30.41
N GLU A 159 1.03 25.76 30.01
CA GLU A 159 0.60 24.36 30.03
C GLU A 159 1.45 23.50 29.10
N LYS A 160 1.75 23.97 27.88
CA LYS A 160 2.65 23.28 26.95
C LYS A 160 4.04 23.12 27.53
N HIS A 161 4.58 24.16 28.16
CA HIS A 161 5.90 24.11 28.80
C HIS A 161 5.92 23.11 29.96
N TYR A 162 4.89 23.12 30.81
CA TYR A 162 4.72 22.16 31.89
C TYR A 162 4.66 20.72 31.37
N LEU A 163 3.80 20.45 30.39
CA LEU A 163 3.64 19.12 29.79
C LEU A 163 4.90 18.64 29.08
N LYS A 164 5.66 19.54 28.45
CA LYS A 164 6.97 19.24 27.86
C LYS A 164 7.96 18.76 28.92
N ARG A 165 8.10 19.51 30.03
CA ARG A 165 9.01 19.16 31.13
C ARG A 165 8.58 17.88 31.85
N THR A 166 7.29 17.74 32.14
CA THR A 166 6.71 16.56 32.80
C THR A 166 6.80 15.33 31.90
N GLY A 167 6.45 15.47 30.62
CA GLY A 167 6.57 14.43 29.60
C GLY A 167 8.00 13.95 29.43
N GLU A 168 8.99 14.84 29.47
CA GLU A 168 10.41 14.46 29.40
C GLU A 168 10.89 13.69 30.64
N LYS A 169 10.42 14.03 31.85
CA LYS A 169 10.82 13.33 33.08
C LYS A 169 10.25 11.92 33.17
N LYS A 170 9.04 11.69 32.65
CA LYS A 170 8.37 10.38 32.77
C LYS A 170 9.05 9.29 31.94
N LYS A 171 9.01 8.05 32.42
CA LYS A 171 9.66 6.89 31.76
C LYS A 171 8.74 6.09 30.84
N ASN A 172 7.49 6.48 30.66
CA ASN A 172 6.54 5.77 29.82
C ASN A 172 6.76 6.11 28.34
N TYR A 173 7.06 5.08 27.54
CA TYR A 173 7.32 5.24 26.12
C TYR A 173 6.69 4.12 25.28
N VAL A 174 6.36 4.48 24.04
CA VAL A 174 5.86 3.59 23.00
C VAL A 174 6.90 3.52 21.88
N PRO A 175 7.53 2.35 21.63
CA PRO A 175 8.49 2.21 20.56
C PRO A 175 7.78 2.04 19.20
N VAL A 176 8.17 2.87 18.23
CA VAL A 176 7.78 2.76 16.82
C VAL A 176 9.00 2.29 16.04
N GLY A 177 8.91 1.08 15.52
CA GLY A 177 9.98 0.44 14.74
C GLY A 177 9.85 0.67 13.23
N ARG A 178 10.54 -0.18 12.45
CA ARG A 178 10.50 -0.20 10.97
C ARG A 178 9.10 -0.28 10.35
N ARG A 179 8.13 -0.83 11.09
CA ARG A 179 6.74 -0.95 10.62
C ARG A 179 6.01 0.38 10.56
N GLY A 180 6.56 1.43 11.19
CA GLY A 180 5.89 2.71 11.33
C GLY A 180 4.65 2.64 12.22
N VAL A 181 3.70 3.53 11.95
CA VAL A 181 2.43 3.65 12.67
C VAL A 181 1.45 2.57 12.19
N PHE A 182 0.93 1.79 13.14
CA PHE A 182 -0.12 0.81 12.90
C PHE A 182 -0.99 0.70 14.15
N GLY A 183 -2.15 0.02 14.07
CA GLY A 183 -3.15 0.01 15.15
C GLY A 183 -2.63 -0.39 16.52
N GLY A 184 -1.64 -1.29 16.59
CA GLY A 184 -1.02 -1.69 17.86
C GLY A 184 -0.24 -0.58 18.57
N VAL A 185 0.30 0.41 17.83
CA VAL A 185 0.97 1.59 18.42
C VAL A 185 -0.07 2.48 19.11
N VAL A 186 -1.18 2.74 18.43
CA VAL A 186 -2.30 3.56 18.94
C VAL A 186 -2.94 2.91 20.16
N LEU A 187 -3.20 1.60 20.09
CA LEU A 187 -3.63 0.80 21.24
C LEU A 187 -2.68 0.99 22.44
N ASN A 188 -1.37 0.90 22.21
CA ASN A 188 -0.39 1.05 23.30
C ASN A 188 -0.38 2.46 23.89
N MET A 189 -0.59 3.50 23.07
CA MET A 189 -0.76 4.88 23.55
C MET A 189 -1.98 5.00 24.48
N HIS A 190 -3.13 4.47 24.07
CA HIS A 190 -4.35 4.49 24.90
C HIS A 190 -4.19 3.75 26.22
N LEU A 191 -3.43 2.65 26.23
CA LEU A 191 -3.11 1.91 27.47
C LEU A 191 -2.27 2.76 28.44
N HIS A 192 -1.27 3.49 27.95
CA HIS A 192 -0.51 4.42 28.79
C HIS A 192 -1.38 5.58 29.29
N TRP A 193 -2.28 6.08 28.44
CA TRP A 193 -3.16 7.19 28.80
C TRP A 193 -4.20 6.90 29.87
N LYS A 194 -4.47 5.63 30.16
CA LYS A 194 -5.29 5.22 31.30
C LYS A 194 -4.72 5.71 32.65
N LYS A 195 -3.39 5.71 32.79
CA LYS A 195 -2.70 6.06 34.04
C LYS A 195 -1.90 7.35 33.96
N HIS A 196 -1.48 7.75 32.75
CA HIS A 196 -0.59 8.88 32.55
C HIS A 196 -1.18 9.87 31.55
N GLU A 197 -1.15 11.15 31.86
CA GLU A 197 -1.58 12.23 30.97
C GLU A 197 -0.74 12.37 29.68
N THR A 198 0.57 12.05 29.75
CA THR A 198 1.52 12.22 28.65
C THR A 198 2.16 10.89 28.30
N VAL A 199 2.58 10.70 27.05
CA VAL A 199 3.30 9.51 26.57
C VAL A 199 4.41 9.90 25.61
N LYS A 200 5.58 9.25 25.71
CA LYS A 200 6.66 9.42 24.74
C LYS A 200 6.51 8.40 23.62
N VAL A 201 6.67 8.80 22.38
CA VAL A 201 6.73 7.89 21.23
C VAL A 201 8.13 7.97 20.66
N ILE A 202 8.86 6.85 20.67
CA ILE A 202 10.26 6.79 20.19
C ILE A 202 10.27 6.11 18.82
N CYS A 203 10.59 6.86 17.78
CA CYS A 203 10.61 6.39 16.39
C CYS A 203 12.03 6.01 15.97
N LYS A 204 12.37 4.71 16.00
CA LYS A 204 13.69 4.19 15.59
C LYS A 204 13.56 2.86 14.83
N PRO A 205 14.14 2.72 13.61
CA PRO A 205 14.82 3.72 12.78
C PRO A 205 13.80 4.63 12.06
N CYS A 206 14.14 5.91 11.89
CA CYS A 206 13.29 6.87 11.18
C CYS A 206 14.14 7.76 10.27
N LYS A 207 13.62 8.11 9.10
CA LYS A 207 14.27 9.08 8.19
C LYS A 207 14.03 10.50 8.67
N PRO A 208 14.90 11.47 8.32
CA PRO A 208 14.62 12.88 8.58
C PRO A 208 13.29 13.29 7.91
N GLY A 209 12.43 13.97 8.66
CA GLY A 209 11.08 14.38 8.22
C GLY A 209 9.97 13.35 8.45
N GLN A 210 10.28 12.05 8.46
CA GLN A 210 9.28 10.99 8.64
C GLN A 210 8.68 10.98 10.06
N VAL A 211 9.41 11.48 11.07
CA VAL A 211 8.89 11.64 12.44
C VAL A 211 7.69 12.59 12.48
N GLN A 212 7.69 13.63 11.64
CA GLN A 212 6.59 14.59 11.58
C GLN A 212 5.34 13.96 10.95
N GLU A 213 5.50 13.16 9.89
CA GLU A 213 4.41 12.40 9.28
C GLU A 213 3.81 11.39 10.27
N TYR A 214 4.67 10.69 11.03
CA TYR A 214 4.21 9.79 12.08
C TYR A 214 3.52 10.54 13.21
N ALA A 215 4.01 11.72 13.59
CA ALA A 215 3.38 12.53 14.62
C ALA A 215 1.97 12.96 14.20
N GLN A 216 1.81 13.42 12.96
CA GLN A 216 0.52 13.83 12.40
C GLN A 216 -0.46 12.64 12.29
N GLU A 217 0.02 11.49 11.80
CA GLU A 217 -0.83 10.30 11.66
C GLU A 217 -1.24 9.73 13.03
N LEU A 218 -0.34 9.71 14.01
CA LEU A 218 -0.68 9.33 15.37
C LEU A 218 -1.67 10.30 16.01
N ALA A 219 -1.47 11.62 15.86
CA ALA A 219 -2.41 12.62 16.36
C ALA A 219 -3.82 12.39 15.80
N ARG A 220 -3.92 12.13 14.49
CA ARG A 220 -5.19 11.80 13.81
C ARG A 220 -5.83 10.53 14.37
N LEU A 221 -5.04 9.44 14.47
CA LEU A 221 -5.56 8.13 14.85
C LEU A 221 -5.90 8.01 16.34
N SER A 222 -5.07 8.59 17.21
CA SER A 222 -5.20 8.48 18.65
C SER A 222 -5.99 9.63 19.26
N LYS A 223 -6.32 10.67 18.48
CA LYS A 223 -6.90 11.94 18.97
C LYS A 223 -6.05 12.62 20.03
N GLY A 224 -4.74 12.42 19.95
CA GLY A 224 -3.78 12.98 20.91
C GLY A 224 -3.18 14.28 20.41
N ILE A 225 -2.81 15.16 21.33
CA ILE A 225 -2.18 16.44 21.03
C ILE A 225 -0.66 16.27 21.03
N VAL A 226 -0.01 16.71 19.95
CA VAL A 226 1.46 16.74 19.86
C VAL A 226 1.98 17.96 20.63
N ILE A 227 2.80 17.72 21.66
CA ILE A 227 3.36 18.80 22.48
C ILE A 227 4.73 19.23 21.96
N ASP A 228 5.62 18.27 21.69
CA ASP A 228 7.01 18.55 21.32
C ASP A 228 7.56 17.41 20.45
N ILE A 229 8.30 17.77 19.39
CA ILE A 229 9.03 16.84 18.54
C ILE A 229 10.53 17.08 18.75
N LYS A 230 11.21 16.09 19.31
CA LYS A 230 12.64 16.18 19.63
C LYS A 230 13.51 15.65 18.50
N CYS A 231 14.73 16.17 18.41
CA CYS A 231 15.75 15.76 17.43
C CYS A 231 16.17 14.29 17.56
N ASN A 232 15.97 13.67 18.73
CA ASN A 232 16.26 12.25 18.97
C ASN A 232 15.15 11.30 18.46
N ASN A 233 14.33 11.74 17.50
CA ASN A 233 13.15 11.06 16.96
C ASN A 233 12.13 10.66 18.03
N THR A 234 12.00 11.46 19.10
CA THR A 234 11.01 11.27 20.15
C THR A 234 9.92 12.32 20.04
N VAL A 235 8.67 11.89 20.10
CA VAL A 235 7.51 12.77 20.11
C VAL A 235 6.81 12.65 21.46
N ILE A 236 6.48 13.78 22.08
CA ILE A 236 5.72 13.80 23.33
C ILE A 236 4.25 14.09 22.97
N PHE A 237 3.38 13.15 23.32
CA PHE A 237 1.94 13.29 23.16
C PHE A 237 1.24 13.52 24.49
N TYR A 238 0.21 14.34 24.44
CA TYR A 238 -0.75 14.56 25.51
C TYR A 238 -2.11 14.02 25.09
N ARG A 239 -2.83 13.41 26.03
CA ARG A 239 -4.12 12.76 25.76
C ARG A 239 -5.31 13.72 25.60
N GLY A 240 -5.22 14.93 26.15
CA GLY A 240 -6.35 15.87 26.32
C GLY A 240 -6.89 15.92 27.75
N LYS A 241 -7.51 17.04 28.13
CA LYS A 241 -8.13 17.21 29.46
C LYS A 241 -9.34 16.27 29.60
N ASN A 242 -10.11 16.13 28.52
CA ASN A 242 -11.35 15.35 28.46
C ASN A 242 -11.16 13.92 27.93
N TYR A 243 -10.02 13.29 28.22
CA TYR A 243 -9.75 11.96 27.68
C TYR A 243 -10.70 10.91 28.26
N VAL A 244 -11.48 10.30 27.37
CA VAL A 244 -12.30 9.13 27.64
C VAL A 244 -11.71 7.95 26.86
N GLN A 245 -11.54 6.81 27.53
CA GLN A 245 -11.05 5.60 26.87
C GLN A 245 -12.01 5.18 25.74
N PRO A 246 -11.56 5.14 24.47
CA PRO A 246 -12.41 4.68 23.38
C PRO A 246 -12.94 3.26 23.58
N LYS A 247 -14.14 2.94 23.06
CA LYS A 247 -14.65 1.56 23.08
C LYS A 247 -13.81 0.64 22.19
N VAL A 248 -13.35 1.17 21.05
CA VAL A 248 -12.44 0.48 20.12
C VAL A 248 -11.05 1.10 20.26
N MET A 249 -10.11 0.35 20.84
CA MET A 249 -8.76 0.87 21.15
C MET A 249 -7.83 1.01 19.95
N SER A 250 -8.08 0.24 18.89
CA SER A 250 -7.31 0.30 17.65
C SER A 250 -8.25 0.76 16.54
N PRO A 251 -8.06 1.98 16.00
CA PRO A 251 -8.91 2.47 14.91
C PRO A 251 -8.88 1.52 13.70
N THR A 252 -10.04 1.33 13.06
CA THR A 252 -10.21 0.53 11.85
C THR A 252 -9.46 1.09 10.65
N ASP A 253 -9.16 2.39 10.67
CA ASP A 253 -8.44 3.12 9.63
C ASP A 253 -6.93 2.77 9.58
N THR A 254 -6.47 1.84 10.43
CA THR A 254 -5.06 1.46 10.52
C THR A 254 -4.76 0.14 9.82
N LEU A 255 -3.54 0.03 9.30
CA LEU A 255 -3.03 -1.24 8.79
C LEU A 255 -2.83 -2.25 9.93
N SER A 256 -3.02 -3.53 9.61
CA SER A 256 -2.62 -4.62 10.52
C SER A 256 -1.10 -4.72 10.63
N LYS A 257 -0.61 -5.30 11.74
CA LYS A 257 0.83 -5.46 12.03
C LYS A 257 1.63 -6.08 10.88
N ASN A 258 1.06 -7.10 10.22
CA ASN A 258 1.71 -7.80 9.11
C ASN A 258 1.69 -6.96 7.83
N LYS A 259 0.56 -6.31 7.51
CA LYS A 259 0.43 -5.41 6.35
C LYS A 259 1.38 -4.21 6.46
N ALA A 260 1.53 -3.64 7.64
CA ALA A 260 2.47 -2.55 7.90
C ALA A 260 3.94 -2.96 7.64
N LEU A 261 4.31 -4.19 8.04
CA LEU A 261 5.64 -4.72 7.73
C LEU A 261 5.83 -4.97 6.23
N GLU A 262 4.79 -5.42 5.53
CA GLU A 262 4.83 -5.63 4.08
C GLU A 262 4.97 -4.32 3.32
N LYS A 263 4.20 -3.29 3.69
CA LYS A 263 4.33 -1.91 3.18
C LYS A 263 5.78 -1.43 3.29
N TYR A 264 6.38 -1.54 4.48
CA TYR A 264 7.79 -1.17 4.68
C TYR A 264 8.76 -1.91 3.73
N LYS A 265 8.56 -3.22 3.49
CA LYS A 265 9.41 -3.97 2.55
C LYS A 265 9.30 -3.43 1.12
N TYR A 266 8.09 -3.08 0.67
CA TYR A 266 7.88 -2.50 -0.65
C TYR A 266 8.50 -1.10 -0.76
N GLU A 267 8.34 -0.25 0.25
CA GLU A 267 8.98 1.08 0.31
C GLU A 267 10.50 0.97 0.21
N GLN A 268 11.12 0.08 1.00
CA GLN A 268 12.56 -0.15 0.93
C GLN A 268 13.01 -0.66 -0.45
N SER A 269 12.25 -1.59 -1.05
CA SER A 269 12.55 -2.04 -2.41
C SER A 269 12.37 -0.93 -3.45
N LEU A 270 11.41 -0.02 -3.25
CA LEU A 270 11.16 1.12 -4.14
C LEU A 270 12.34 2.09 -4.08
N GLU A 271 12.79 2.45 -2.88
CA GLU A 271 13.95 3.31 -2.68
C GLU A 271 15.21 2.76 -3.33
N HIS A 272 15.50 1.47 -3.13
CA HIS A 272 16.66 0.85 -3.77
C HIS A 272 16.53 0.82 -5.29
N THR A 273 15.32 0.60 -5.81
CA THR A 273 15.06 0.61 -7.27
C THR A 273 15.21 2.02 -7.84
N SER A 274 14.73 3.04 -7.15
CA SER A 274 14.88 4.45 -7.53
C SER A 274 16.35 4.88 -7.56
N GLN A 275 17.12 4.57 -6.49
CA GLN A 275 18.57 4.81 -6.48
C GLN A 275 19.31 4.08 -7.61
N PHE A 276 18.86 2.87 -7.95
CA PHE A 276 19.42 2.13 -9.08
C PHE A 276 19.09 2.78 -10.43
N ILE A 277 17.88 3.31 -10.60
CA ILE A 277 17.50 4.09 -11.79
C ILE A 277 18.35 5.35 -11.91
N GLU A 278 18.56 6.09 -10.82
CA GLU A 278 19.42 7.28 -10.80
C GLU A 278 20.86 6.95 -11.23
N LYS A 279 21.44 5.87 -10.68
CA LYS A 279 22.79 5.40 -11.05
C LYS A 279 22.89 5.06 -12.54
N LEU A 280 21.93 4.30 -13.07
CA LEU A 280 21.91 3.94 -14.48
C LEU A 280 21.66 5.16 -15.39
N GLY A 281 20.89 6.14 -14.93
CA GLY A 281 20.68 7.40 -15.64
C GLY A 281 21.97 8.18 -15.81
N LYS A 282 22.76 8.30 -14.73
CA LYS A 282 24.09 8.93 -14.77
C LYS A 282 25.06 8.18 -15.68
N GLU A 283 25.11 6.86 -15.59
CA GLU A 283 25.96 6.01 -16.46
C GLU A 283 25.63 6.23 -17.94
N LEU A 284 24.34 6.36 -18.28
CA LEU A 284 23.90 6.63 -19.66
C LEU A 284 24.34 8.02 -20.13
N GLU A 285 24.20 9.04 -19.28
CA GLU A 285 24.58 10.42 -19.58
C GLU A 285 26.10 10.56 -19.76
N GLU A 286 26.88 9.93 -18.88
CA GLU A 286 28.35 9.87 -18.98
C GLU A 286 28.80 9.20 -20.29
N TYR A 287 28.15 8.11 -20.68
CA TYR A 287 28.42 7.44 -21.95
C TYR A 287 28.13 8.36 -23.15
N HIS A 288 27.00 9.08 -23.15
CA HIS A 288 26.68 10.04 -24.21
C HIS A 288 27.69 11.19 -24.26
N LYS A 289 28.13 11.71 -23.11
CA LYS A 289 29.20 12.72 -23.04
C LYS A 289 30.51 12.20 -23.63
N HIS A 290 30.89 10.95 -23.33
CA HIS A 290 32.08 10.32 -23.90
C HIS A 290 31.99 10.20 -25.42
N LEU A 291 30.86 9.72 -25.95
CA LEU A 291 30.64 9.66 -27.40
C LEU A 291 30.73 11.04 -28.07
N ALA A 292 30.15 12.07 -27.45
CA ALA A 292 30.21 13.43 -27.97
C ALA A 292 31.65 13.98 -28.01
N ARG A 293 32.46 13.72 -26.96
CA ARG A 293 33.88 14.08 -26.95
C ARG A 293 34.67 13.37 -28.04
N PHE A 294 34.46 12.06 -28.19
CA PHE A 294 35.14 11.26 -29.19
C PHE A 294 34.82 11.74 -30.62
N LYS A 295 33.54 12.07 -30.91
CA LYS A 295 33.14 12.65 -32.19
C LYS A 295 33.85 13.97 -32.48
N LYS A 296 33.88 14.90 -31.52
CA LYS A 296 34.57 16.19 -31.67
C LYS A 296 36.05 16.04 -31.98
N VAL A 297 36.74 15.13 -31.29
CA VAL A 297 38.18 14.88 -31.54
C VAL A 297 38.39 14.35 -32.97
N ASN A 298 37.54 13.45 -33.44
CA ASN A 298 37.65 12.92 -34.80
C ASN A 298 37.35 13.97 -35.87
N GLU A 299 36.34 14.83 -35.64
CA GLU A 299 36.00 15.94 -36.54
C GLU A 299 37.15 16.94 -36.66
N ASN A 300 37.77 17.33 -35.52
CA ASN A 300 38.92 18.22 -35.50
C ASN A 300 40.14 17.61 -36.22
N ALA A 301 40.46 16.33 -35.95
CA ALA A 301 41.57 15.64 -36.62
C ALA A 301 41.37 15.55 -38.15
N THR A 302 40.13 15.43 -38.61
CA THR A 302 39.81 15.40 -40.05
C THR A 302 40.01 16.79 -40.67
N GLN A 303 39.64 17.87 -39.98
CA GLN A 303 39.90 19.24 -40.47
C GLN A 303 41.39 19.58 -40.49
N ASP A 304 42.15 19.19 -39.48
CA ASP A 304 43.60 19.40 -39.45
C ASP A 304 44.32 18.62 -40.56
N SER A 305 43.80 17.45 -40.97
CA SER A 305 44.34 16.70 -42.11
C SER A 305 44.01 17.31 -43.48
N LEU A 306 42.92 18.08 -43.58
CA LEU A 306 42.51 18.78 -44.81
C LEU A 306 43.19 20.14 -44.99
N ILE A 307 43.65 20.76 -43.90
CA ILE A 307 44.36 22.05 -43.92
C ILE A 307 45.86 21.86 -44.23
N ASN A 308 46.41 20.66 -44.01
CA ASN A 308 47.83 20.33 -44.20
C ASN A 308 48.14 19.63 -45.54
N THR A 309 47.22 19.67 -46.51
CA THR A 309 47.36 19.20 -47.90
C THR A 309 47.03 20.33 -48.87
#